data_AF-A0A3B8Q4C1-F1
#
_entry.id   AF-A0A3B8Q4C1-F1
#
_cell.length_a   1.000
_cell.length_b   1.000
_cell.length_c   1.000
_cell.angle_alpha   90.00
_cell.angle_beta   90.00
_cell.angle_gamma   90.00
#
_symmetry.space_group_name_H-M   'P 1'
#
loop_
_entity.id
_entity.type
_entity.pdbx_description
1 polymer ?
#
loop_
_entity_poly.entity_id
_entity_poly.type
_entity_poly.pdbx_seq_one_letter_code
_entity_poly.pdbx_strand_id
1 'polypeptide(L)'
;IYPGTSGKIIPATNSPPVFLACAYDDRKDISEGLAEVYLRFKRASVPAELHIYSTGGHGFGVRSGNSRPVGQWLVRFDEWLGDSGFRAKP
;
A
#
# COMPACT_ATOMS: atom_id res chain seq x y z
N ILE A 1 3.10 3.04 1.43
CA ILE A 1 4.17 2.06 1.13
C ILE A 1 5.05 1.91 2.37
N TYR A 2 5.03 0.74 3.03
CA TYR A 2 5.78 0.39 4.25
C TYR A 2 6.03 1.53 5.30
N PRO A 3 4.97 2.27 5.71
CA PRO A 3 5.12 3.40 6.63
C PRO A 3 5.67 2.97 7.98
N GLY A 4 6.59 3.77 8.51
CA GLY A 4 7.28 3.44 9.74
C GLY A 4 6.50 3.72 11.04
N THR A 5 5.23 4.11 10.97
CA THR A 5 4.37 4.44 12.12
C THR A 5 2.90 4.21 11.78
N SER A 6 2.52 2.97 11.47
CA SER A 6 1.17 2.60 11.01
C SER A 6 0.06 3.04 11.99
N GLY A 7 0.34 3.01 13.29
CA GLY A 7 -0.57 3.48 14.35
C GLY A 7 -0.99 4.94 14.24
N LYS A 8 -0.20 5.79 13.56
CA LYS A 8 -0.51 7.22 13.37
C LYS A 8 -1.38 7.51 12.16
N ILE A 9 -1.64 6.51 11.31
CA ILE A 9 -2.49 6.67 10.13
C ILE A 9 -3.94 6.46 10.57
N ILE A 10 -4.66 7.57 10.71
CA ILE A 10 -6.06 7.63 11.12
C ILE A 10 -6.84 8.36 10.02
N PRO A 11 -7.66 7.66 9.21
CA PRO A 11 -8.45 8.29 8.17
C PRO A 11 -9.66 9.03 8.77
N ALA A 12 -10.01 10.15 8.14
CA ALA A 12 -11.30 10.82 8.28
C ALA A 12 -12.17 10.57 7.04
N THR A 13 -13.47 10.81 7.12
CA THR A 13 -14.43 10.55 6.02
C THR A 13 -14.12 11.29 4.71
N ASN A 14 -13.38 12.41 4.78
CA ASN A 14 -12.92 13.18 3.62
C ASN A 14 -11.48 12.88 3.22
N SER A 15 -10.85 11.84 3.78
CA SER A 15 -9.51 11.44 3.37
C SER A 15 -9.52 10.96 1.92
N PRO A 16 -8.44 11.20 1.15
CA PRO A 16 -8.32 10.64 -0.18
C PRO A 16 -8.24 9.11 -0.14
N PRO A 17 -8.58 8.42 -1.23
CA PRO A 17 -8.31 7.00 -1.34
C PRO A 17 -6.82 6.71 -1.25
N VAL A 18 -6.44 5.53 -0.75
CA VAL A 18 -5.03 5.19 -0.51
C VAL A 18 -4.61 3.87 -1.14
N PHE A 19 -3.37 3.83 -1.61
CA PHE A 19 -2.67 2.63 -2.01
C PHE A 19 -1.64 2.23 -0.95
N LEU A 20 -1.76 1.01 -0.44
CA LEU A 20 -0.94 0.46 0.63
C LEU A 20 -0.18 -0.76 0.10
N ALA A 21 1.13 -0.82 0.36
CA ALA A 21 1.93 -1.99 0.03
C ALA A 21 3.04 -2.21 1.05
N CYS A 22 3.27 -3.47 1.43
CA CYS A 22 4.39 -3.92 2.26
C CYS A 22 4.78 -5.38 1.94
N ALA A 23 5.89 -5.84 2.52
CA ALA A 23 6.24 -7.25 2.55
C ALA A 23 5.79 -7.88 3.89
N TYR A 24 5.37 -9.14 3.85
CA TYR A 24 4.94 -9.93 5.01
C TYR A 24 6.10 -10.16 5.99
N ASP A 25 7.31 -10.37 5.46
CA ASP A 25 8.55 -10.54 6.20
C ASP A 25 9.18 -9.21 6.68
N ASP A 26 8.49 -8.08 6.51
CA ASP A 26 8.84 -6.81 7.16
C ASP A 26 8.39 -6.83 8.64
N ARG A 27 8.91 -5.88 9.43
CA ARG A 27 8.58 -5.71 10.84
C ARG A 27 7.07 -5.62 11.07
N LYS A 28 6.63 -6.06 12.25
CA LYS A 28 5.23 -6.13 12.65
C LYS A 28 4.43 -4.83 12.44
N ASP A 29 5.01 -3.69 12.80
CA ASP A 29 4.39 -2.36 12.60
C ASP A 29 4.11 -2.03 11.12
N ILE A 30 4.76 -2.73 10.18
CA ILE A 30 4.53 -2.57 8.75
C ILE A 30 3.63 -3.68 8.20
N SER A 31 3.95 -4.95 8.44
CA SER A 31 3.21 -6.07 7.84
C SER A 31 1.79 -6.18 8.42
N GLU A 32 1.66 -6.29 9.74
CA GLU A 32 0.36 -6.29 10.42
C GLU A 32 -0.24 -4.87 10.48
N GLY A 33 0.61 -3.86 10.72
CA GLY A 33 0.15 -2.48 10.83
C GLY A 33 -0.57 -1.95 9.58
N LEU A 34 -0.18 -2.37 8.38
CA LEU A 34 -0.87 -1.94 7.14
C LEU A 34 -2.23 -2.61 6.97
N ALA A 35 -2.36 -3.86 7.42
CA ALA A 35 -3.66 -4.53 7.47
C ALA A 35 -4.62 -3.79 8.41
N GLU A 36 -4.14 -3.34 9.57
CA GLU A 36 -4.93 -2.49 10.47
C GLU A 36 -5.31 -1.15 9.83
N VAL A 37 -4.37 -0.48 9.16
CA VAL A 37 -4.63 0.78 8.46
C VAL A 37 -5.71 0.60 7.40
N TYR A 38 -5.63 -0.45 6.59
CA TYR A 38 -6.69 -0.80 5.61
C TYR A 38 -8.06 -0.94 6.29
N LEU A 39 -8.13 -1.66 7.42
CA LEU A 39 -9.39 -1.81 8.16
C LEU A 39 -9.93 -0.48 8.69
N ARG A 40 -9.06 0.44 9.13
CA ARG A 40 -9.47 1.80 9.55
C ARG A 40 -10.06 2.58 8.37
N PHE A 41 -9.45 2.52 7.19
CA PHE A 41 -9.98 3.15 5.97
C PHE A 41 -11.34 2.57 5.58
N LYS A 42 -11.45 1.23 5.58
CA LYS A 42 -12.72 0.54 5.28
C LYS A 42 -13.83 0.95 6.25
N ARG A 43 -13.55 1.05 7.54
CA ARG A 43 -14.52 1.50 8.56
C ARG A 43 -14.91 2.97 8.40
N ALA A 44 -13.98 3.82 7.96
CA ALA A 44 -14.25 5.22 7.65
C ALA A 44 -14.99 5.42 6.30
N SER A 45 -15.32 4.33 5.59
CA SER A 45 -15.90 4.37 4.23
C SER A 45 -15.02 5.11 3.21
N VAL A 46 -13.70 5.12 3.42
CA VAL A 46 -12.73 5.68 2.49
C VAL A 46 -12.11 4.54 1.68
N PRO A 47 -12.08 4.59 0.34
CA PRO A 47 -11.50 3.51 -0.45
C PRO A 47 -10.01 3.32 -0.15
N ALA A 48 -9.59 2.07 -0.01
CA ALA A 48 -8.20 1.71 0.18
C ALA A 48 -7.91 0.42 -0.58
N GLU A 49 -6.71 0.32 -1.13
CA GLU A 49 -6.16 -0.89 -1.74
C GLU A 49 -4.93 -1.33 -0.97
N LEU A 50 -4.81 -2.63 -0.69
CA LEU A 50 -3.73 -3.19 0.11
C LEU A 50 -3.09 -4.39 -0.59
N HIS A 51 -1.77 -4.32 -0.75
CA HIS A 51 -0.91 -5.41 -1.24
C HIS A 51 0.07 -5.85 -0.16
N ILE A 52 0.01 -7.11 0.26
CA ILE A 52 1.02 -7.71 1.14
C ILE A 52 1.73 -8.81 0.37
N TYR A 53 3.00 -8.58 0.06
CA TYR A 53 3.84 -9.55 -0.66
C TYR A 53 4.47 -10.52 0.32
N SER A 54 4.47 -11.83 0.03
CA SER A 54 4.97 -12.84 0.98
C SER A 54 6.45 -12.67 1.39
N THR A 55 7.27 -12.08 0.52
CA THR A 55 8.69 -11.79 0.80
C THR A 55 9.13 -10.49 0.13
N GLY A 56 10.16 -9.84 0.68
CA GLY A 56 10.70 -8.60 0.15
C GLY A 56 11.50 -7.78 1.15
N GLY A 57 11.20 -7.96 2.44
CA GLY A 57 11.78 -7.21 3.54
C GLY A 57 11.46 -5.71 3.47
N HIS A 58 12.10 -4.98 4.38
CA HIS A 58 11.98 -3.53 4.43
C HIS A 58 12.69 -2.84 3.26
N GLY A 59 12.08 -1.77 2.74
CA GLY A 59 12.74 -0.90 1.75
C GLY A 59 12.99 -1.56 0.39
N PHE A 60 12.06 -2.41 -0.07
CA PHE A 60 12.15 -3.04 -1.40
C PHE A 60 12.25 -2.02 -2.54
N GLY A 61 11.61 -0.85 -2.38
CA GLY A 61 11.75 0.31 -3.26
C GLY A 61 11.48 0.02 -4.74
N VAL A 62 12.13 0.81 -5.60
CA VAL A 62 12.14 0.62 -7.05
C VAL A 62 13.58 0.26 -7.43
N ARG A 63 13.83 -1.00 -7.80
CA ARG A 63 15.17 -1.50 -8.12
C ARG A 63 15.10 -2.29 -9.42
N SER A 64 15.87 -1.87 -10.42
CA SER A 64 15.88 -2.49 -11.77
C SER A 64 16.21 -3.99 -11.76
N GLY A 65 17.00 -4.45 -10.79
CA GLY A 65 17.33 -5.88 -10.62
C GLY A 65 16.38 -6.68 -9.74
N ASN A 66 15.31 -6.08 -9.19
CA ASN A 66 14.38 -6.80 -8.32
C ASN A 66 13.32 -7.53 -9.14
N SER A 67 13.60 -8.80 -9.45
CA SER A 67 12.68 -9.69 -10.17
C SER A 67 11.60 -10.34 -9.30
N ARG A 68 11.57 -10.05 -7.99
CA ARG A 68 10.53 -10.59 -7.09
C ARG A 68 9.18 -9.88 -7.34
N PRO A 69 8.03 -10.50 -7.00
CA PRO A 69 6.70 -9.88 -7.15
C PRO A 69 6.60 -8.48 -6.51
N VAL A 70 6.98 -8.35 -5.24
CA VAL A 70 8.03 -7.41 -4.84
C VAL A 70 8.18 -6.10 -5.64
N GLY A 71 9.11 -6.17 -6.59
CA GLY A 71 9.56 -5.06 -7.43
C GLY A 71 8.56 -4.61 -8.49
N GLN A 72 7.46 -5.35 -8.70
CA GLN A 72 6.40 -5.01 -9.66
C GLN A 72 5.25 -4.21 -9.03
N TRP A 73 5.39 -3.76 -7.78
CA TRP A 73 4.34 -2.99 -7.09
C TRP A 73 3.93 -1.71 -7.83
N LEU A 74 4.82 -1.12 -8.64
CA LEU A 74 4.52 0.05 -9.46
C LEU A 74 3.46 -0.23 -10.54
N VAL A 75 3.39 -1.46 -11.04
CA VAL A 75 2.34 -1.85 -12.01
C VAL A 75 0.98 -1.80 -11.34
N ARG A 76 0.87 -2.35 -10.12
CA ARG A 76 -0.36 -2.29 -9.31
C ARG A 76 -0.72 -0.85 -8.93
N PHE A 77 0.28 -0.04 -8.61
CA PHE A 77 0.08 1.37 -8.33
C PHE A 77 -0.45 2.14 -9.55
N ASP A 78 0.07 1.87 -10.75
CA ASP A 78 -0.41 2.49 -11.99
C ASP A 78 -1.86 2.09 -12.32
N GLU A 79 -2.19 0.80 -12.16
CA GLU A 79 -3.57 0.30 -12.30
C GLU A 79 -4.50 1.02 -11.30
N TRP A 80 -4.10 1.12 -10.03
CA TRP A 80 -4.86 1.84 -9.00
C TRP A 80 -5.04 3.33 -9.32
N LEU A 81 -4.04 4.01 -9.90
CA LEU A 81 -4.17 5.41 -10.33
C LEU A 81 -5.24 5.55 -11.43
N GLY A 82 -5.29 4.59 -12.36
CA GLY A 82 -6.33 4.52 -13.40
C GLY A 82 -7.73 4.34 -12.80
N ASP A 83 -7.89 3.33 -11.96
CA ASP A 83 -9.18 3.00 -11.32
C ASP A 83 -9.66 4.11 -10.37
N SER A 84 -8.74 4.81 -9.71
CA SER A 84 -9.04 5.92 -8.81
C SER A 84 -9.25 7.25 -9.52
N GLY A 85 -9.13 7.30 -10.85
CA GLY A 85 -9.31 8.52 -11.64
C GLY A 85 -8.19 9.56 -11.48
N PHE A 86 -7.02 9.16 -10.97
CA PHE A 86 -5.84 10.02 -10.83
C PHE A 86 -4.97 10.06 -12.09
N ARG A 87 -5.24 9.21 -13.07
CA ARG A 87 -4.58 9.21 -14.37
C ARG A 87 -5.56 9.64 -15.45
N ALA A 88 -5.10 10.45 -16.40
CA ALA A 88 -5.88 10.79 -17.59
C ALA A 88 -6.22 9.49 -18.35
N LYS A 89 -7.48 9.38 -18.79
CA LYS A 89 -7.86 8.28 -19.68
C LYS A 89 -7.06 8.41 -20.98
N PRO A 90 -6.55 7.29 -21.53
CA PRO A 90 -5.81 7.30 -22.79
C PRO A 90 -6.67 7.81 -23.95
#